data_AF-A0A497FHV7-F1
#
_entry.id   AF-A0A497FHV7-F1
#
_cell.length_a   1.000
_cell.length_b   1.000
_cell.length_c   1.000
_cell.angle_alpha   90.00
_cell.angle_beta   90.00
_cell.angle_gamma   90.00
#
_symmetry.space_group_name_H-M   'P 1'
#
loop_
_entity.id
_entity.type
_entity.pdbx_description
1 polymer ?
#
loop_
_entity_poly.entity_id
_entity_poly.type
_entity_poly.pdbx_seq_one_letter_code
_entity_poly.pdbx_strand_id
1 'polypeptide(L)'
;MLRFIASLHDITMVVFMNLKEKIEKLKTREDEFGKLQLDVIRVLTIFNGVLWMSEIIPDIMKIHGHVMDYLPTEKMLEKVLEKLEDDGIINVEVRERGMMFSKGVYKDKLVKLLNLREARTLLTSDNVYINYLSRKMKMLRRALQQNDE
;
A
#
# COMPACT_ATOMS: atom_id res chain seq x y z
N MET A 1 47.15 -20.96 27.52
CA MET A 1 46.31 -22.08 27.09
C MET A 1 44.87 -21.55 26.94
N LEU A 2 44.52 -21.18 25.71
CA LEU A 2 43.20 -21.27 25.03
C LEU A 2 41.87 -20.95 25.77
N ARG A 3 41.05 -20.13 25.07
CA ARG A 3 39.56 -20.01 25.02
C ARG A 3 38.96 -18.82 25.82
N PHE A 4 38.06 -17.97 25.31
CA PHE A 4 37.13 -18.07 24.17
C PHE A 4 36.69 -16.66 23.70
N ILE A 5 36.53 -16.50 22.39
CA ILE A 5 35.83 -15.39 21.73
C ILE A 5 34.32 -15.68 21.82
N ALA A 6 33.51 -14.67 22.19
CA ALA A 6 32.08 -14.63 21.89
C ALA A 6 31.68 -13.15 21.77
N SER A 7 31.72 -12.63 20.55
CA SER A 7 30.53 -12.45 19.70
C SER A 7 29.80 -11.15 20.05
N LEU A 8 30.29 -10.08 19.40
CA LEU A 8 29.47 -8.94 19.00
C LEU A 8 28.23 -9.51 18.31
N HIS A 9 27.09 -9.51 19.00
CA HIS A 9 25.82 -9.72 18.35
C HIS A 9 25.58 -8.53 17.44
N ASP A 10 25.54 -8.81 16.14
CA ASP A 10 24.90 -8.00 15.13
C ASP A 10 23.50 -7.59 15.63
N ILE A 11 23.40 -6.40 16.20
CA ILE A 11 22.13 -5.68 16.26
C ILE A 11 22.09 -4.89 14.96
N THR A 12 21.58 -5.52 13.90
CA THR A 12 21.09 -4.79 12.75
C THR A 12 20.01 -3.82 13.27
N MET A 13 20.40 -2.58 13.54
CA MET A 13 19.44 -1.50 13.72
C MET A 13 18.69 -1.38 12.38
N VAL A 14 17.52 -2.02 12.30
CA VAL A 14 16.55 -1.73 11.25
C VAL A 14 16.18 -0.27 11.45
N VAL A 15 16.71 0.60 10.59
CA VAL A 15 16.39 2.02 10.61
C VAL A 15 14.94 2.13 10.13
N PHE A 16 14.02 2.15 11.08
CA PHE A 16 12.61 2.43 10.82
C PHE A 16 12.52 3.83 10.20
N MET A 17 12.14 3.89 8.93
CA MET A 17 11.98 5.17 8.26
C MET A 17 10.64 5.78 8.66
N ASN A 18 10.64 7.07 8.97
CA ASN A 18 9.41 7.76 9.31
C ASN A 18 8.47 7.78 8.08
N LEU A 19 7.18 7.47 8.27
CA LEU A 19 6.18 7.45 7.19
C LEU A 19 6.11 8.78 6.43
N LYS A 20 6.22 9.91 7.14
CA LYS A 20 6.29 11.24 6.53
C LYS A 20 7.48 11.37 5.59
N GLU A 21 8.67 11.02 6.06
CA GLU A 21 9.90 11.07 5.25
C GLU A 21 9.79 10.15 4.03
N LYS A 22 9.21 8.96 4.20
CA LYS A 22 8.93 8.03 3.10
C LYS A 22 8.04 8.67 2.05
N ILE A 23 6.86 9.17 2.44
CA ILE A 23 5.88 9.73 1.50
C ILE A 23 6.47 10.95 0.78
N GLU A 24 7.12 11.88 1.50
CA GLU A 24 7.72 13.07 0.88
C GLU A 24 8.83 12.69 -0.12
N LYS A 25 9.67 11.70 0.21
CA LYS A 25 10.67 11.17 -0.73
C LYS A 25 10.04 10.51 -1.95
N LEU A 26 8.93 9.79 -1.78
CA LEU A 26 8.26 9.11 -2.89
C LEU A 26 7.53 10.07 -3.82
N LYS A 27 7.00 11.19 -3.31
CA LYS A 27 6.34 12.23 -4.12
C LYS A 27 7.24 12.82 -5.20
N THR A 28 8.57 12.81 -4.98
CA THR A 28 9.55 13.35 -5.94
C THR A 28 10.16 12.28 -6.84
N ARG A 29 9.75 11.01 -6.72
CA ARG A 29 10.30 9.93 -7.55
C ARG A 29 9.53 9.78 -8.85
N GLU A 30 10.29 9.71 -9.93
CA GLU A 30 9.75 9.45 -11.28
C GLU A 30 9.92 8.00 -11.73
N ASP A 31 10.72 7.21 -11.01
CA ASP A 31 10.90 5.78 -11.32
C ASP A 31 9.66 4.96 -10.97
N GLU A 32 9.35 3.96 -11.80
CA GLU A 32 8.15 3.12 -11.66
C GLU A 32 8.06 2.44 -10.29
N PHE A 33 9.21 2.08 -9.70
CA PHE A 33 9.26 1.43 -8.40
C PHE A 33 8.79 2.39 -7.30
N GLY A 34 9.30 3.62 -7.27
CA GLY A 34 8.88 4.67 -6.35
C GLY A 34 7.41 5.05 -6.53
N LYS A 35 6.94 5.17 -7.78
CA LYS A 35 5.53 5.41 -8.10
C LYS A 35 4.63 4.31 -7.52
N LEU A 36 5.00 3.04 -7.75
CA LEU A 36 4.26 1.90 -7.21
C LEU A 36 4.27 1.86 -5.67
N GLN A 37 5.39 2.19 -5.02
CA GLN A 37 5.43 2.30 -3.55
C GLN A 37 4.42 3.32 -3.02
N LEU A 38 4.34 4.49 -3.66
CA LEU A 38 3.40 5.53 -3.24
C LEU A 38 1.96 5.12 -3.53
N ASP A 39 1.71 4.47 -4.66
CA ASP A 39 0.39 3.97 -5.03
C ASP A 39 -0.11 2.88 -4.07
N VAL A 40 0.76 1.97 -3.61
CA VAL A 40 0.42 1.00 -2.57
C VAL A 40 -0.04 1.70 -1.28
N ILE A 41 0.69 2.73 -0.84
CA ILE A 41 0.31 3.52 0.35
C ILE A 41 -1.03 4.23 0.12
N ARG A 42 -1.24 4.82 -1.06
CA ARG A 42 -2.50 5.48 -1.44
C ARG A 42 -3.69 4.52 -1.36
N VAL A 43 -3.62 3.36 -2.02
CA VAL A 43 -4.74 2.40 -2.03
C VAL A 43 -5.01 1.83 -0.65
N LEU A 44 -3.98 1.45 0.11
CA LEU A 44 -4.16 1.04 1.50
C LEU A 44 -4.85 2.14 2.30
N THR A 45 -4.45 3.40 2.16
CA THR A 45 -5.06 4.51 2.88
C THR A 45 -6.53 4.73 2.50
N ILE A 46 -6.84 4.64 1.21
CA ILE A 46 -8.20 4.79 0.66
C ILE A 46 -9.11 3.68 1.15
N PHE A 47 -8.64 2.43 1.13
CA PHE A 47 -9.41 1.23 1.47
C PHE A 47 -9.20 0.79 2.93
N ASN A 48 -9.01 1.77 3.83
CA ASN A 48 -9.05 1.62 5.29
C ASN A 48 -7.92 0.74 5.90
N GLY A 49 -6.76 0.71 5.24
CA GLY A 49 -5.49 0.26 5.78
C GLY A 49 -5.20 -1.22 5.62
N VAL A 50 -6.09 -2.01 5.01
CA VAL A 50 -5.90 -3.45 4.82
C VAL A 50 -6.40 -3.87 3.45
N LEU A 51 -5.58 -4.58 2.68
CA LEU A 51 -5.94 -5.14 1.37
C LEU A 51 -5.28 -6.51 1.17
N TRP A 52 -5.91 -7.36 0.37
CA TRP A 52 -5.23 -8.54 -0.17
C TRP A 52 -4.27 -8.12 -1.28
N MET A 53 -3.10 -8.73 -1.40
CA MET A 53 -2.12 -8.39 -2.43
C MET A 53 -2.72 -8.50 -3.84
N SER A 54 -3.54 -9.52 -4.08
CA SER A 54 -4.27 -9.72 -5.33
C SER A 54 -5.22 -8.57 -5.71
N GLU A 55 -5.62 -7.71 -4.77
CA GLU A 55 -6.51 -6.57 -4.98
C GLU A 55 -5.75 -5.27 -5.26
N ILE A 56 -4.48 -5.19 -4.87
CA ILE A 56 -3.70 -3.94 -4.87
C ILE A 56 -3.58 -3.35 -6.29
N ILE A 57 -3.10 -4.12 -7.29
CA ILE A 57 -2.94 -3.59 -8.65
C ILE A 57 -4.29 -3.14 -9.26
N PRO A 58 -5.37 -3.95 -9.21
CA PRO A 58 -6.69 -3.50 -9.66
C PRO A 58 -7.16 -2.21 -8.99
N ASP A 59 -6.91 -2.05 -7.69
CA ASP A 59 -7.29 -0.85 -6.96
C ASP A 59 -6.39 0.35 -7.27
N ILE A 60 -5.10 0.14 -7.57
CA ILE A 60 -4.22 1.19 -8.09
C ILE A 60 -4.76 1.71 -9.42
N MET A 61 -5.10 0.80 -10.34
CA MET A 61 -5.70 1.19 -11.62
C MET A 61 -6.99 1.99 -11.42
N LYS A 62 -7.84 1.60 -10.46
CA LYS A 62 -9.09 2.30 -10.13
C LYS A 62 -8.84 3.74 -9.66
N ILE A 63 -7.84 3.98 -8.79
CA ILE A 63 -7.58 5.33 -8.27
C ILE A 63 -7.01 6.28 -9.34
N HIS A 64 -6.32 5.73 -10.34
CA HIS A 64 -5.84 6.46 -11.51
C HIS A 64 -6.87 6.56 -12.66
N GLY A 65 -8.05 5.95 -12.52
CA GLY A 65 -9.05 5.97 -13.59
C GLY A 65 -8.67 5.13 -14.81
N HIS A 66 -7.90 4.06 -14.59
CA HIS A 66 -7.42 3.10 -15.59
C HIS A 66 -6.46 3.67 -16.64
N VAL A 67 -5.91 4.87 -16.42
CA VAL A 67 -4.86 5.47 -17.24
C VAL A 67 -3.60 5.60 -16.39
N MET A 68 -2.62 4.73 -16.64
CA MET A 68 -1.34 4.70 -15.91
C MET A 68 -0.21 5.16 -16.84
N ASP A 69 0.78 5.85 -16.29
CA ASP A 69 2.03 6.21 -16.97
C ASP A 69 3.14 5.15 -16.81
N TYR A 70 2.85 4.05 -16.09
CA TYR A 70 3.69 2.87 -15.94
C TYR A 70 2.82 1.59 -15.84
N LEU A 71 3.42 0.40 -16.02
CA LEU A 71 2.69 -0.88 -15.95
C LEU A 71 3.13 -1.71 -14.73
N PRO A 72 2.39 -1.68 -13.60
CA PRO A 72 2.74 -2.50 -12.45
C PRO A 72 2.59 -3.99 -12.76
N THR A 73 3.59 -4.77 -12.36
CA THR A 73 3.56 -6.24 -12.42
C THR A 73 3.52 -6.83 -11.02
N GLU A 74 3.03 -8.07 -10.89
CA GLU A 74 3.00 -8.78 -9.60
C GLU A 74 4.41 -8.89 -8.99
N LYS A 75 5.42 -9.21 -9.80
CA LYS A 75 6.83 -9.27 -9.37
C LYS A 75 7.36 -7.93 -8.86
N MET A 76 6.94 -6.81 -9.46
CA MET A 76 7.31 -5.48 -8.95
C MET A 76 6.59 -5.20 -7.63
N LEU A 77 5.31 -5.56 -7.53
CA LEU A 77 4.53 -5.41 -6.31
C LEU A 77 5.17 -6.20 -5.16
N GLU A 78 5.58 -7.45 -5.36
CA GLU A 78 6.26 -8.22 -4.31
C GLU A 78 7.48 -7.51 -3.75
N LYS A 79 8.36 -7.02 -4.62
CA LYS A 79 9.56 -6.25 -4.22
C LYS A 79 9.20 -4.94 -3.51
N VAL A 80 8.11 -4.30 -3.93
CA VAL A 80 7.61 -3.07 -3.28
C VAL A 80 7.10 -3.39 -1.88
N LEU A 81 6.37 -4.49 -1.71
CA LEU A 81 5.83 -4.92 -0.43
C LEU A 81 6.97 -5.29 0.53
N GLU A 82 7.95 -6.09 0.08
CA GLU A 82 9.17 -6.39 0.83
C GLU A 82 9.85 -5.09 1.29
N LYS A 83 10.05 -4.14 0.38
CA LYS A 83 10.72 -2.88 0.73
C LYS A 83 9.92 -2.02 1.71
N LEU A 84 8.59 -2.00 1.59
CA LEU A 84 7.73 -1.23 2.51
C LEU A 84 7.61 -1.88 3.88
N GLU A 85 7.70 -3.21 3.96
CA GLU A 85 7.75 -3.97 5.20
C GLU A 85 9.10 -3.76 5.90
N ASP A 86 10.22 -3.84 5.17
CA ASP A 86 11.57 -3.50 5.68
C ASP A 86 11.65 -2.08 6.23
N ASP A 87 10.97 -1.13 5.57
CA ASP A 87 10.89 0.27 6.01
C ASP A 87 9.97 0.46 7.23
N GLY A 88 9.25 -0.58 7.67
CA GLY A 88 8.30 -0.54 8.78
C GLY A 88 7.05 0.29 8.51
N ILE A 89 6.61 0.35 7.26
CA ILE A 89 5.42 1.08 6.84
C ILE A 89 4.18 0.17 6.81
N ILE A 90 4.37 -1.08 6.43
CA ILE A 90 3.33 -2.10 6.32
C ILE A 90 3.74 -3.37 7.08
N ASN A 91 2.78 -4.25 7.28
CA ASN A 91 2.96 -5.64 7.68
C ASN A 91 2.33 -6.54 6.62
N VAL A 92 3.02 -7.62 6.23
CA VAL A 92 2.56 -8.57 5.21
C VAL A 92 2.43 -9.96 5.82
N GLU A 93 1.22 -10.51 5.81
CA GLU A 93 0.95 -11.83 6.38
C GLU A 93 0.38 -12.77 5.32
N VAL A 94 0.99 -13.95 5.15
CA VAL A 94 0.38 -15.01 4.32
C VAL A 94 -0.82 -15.58 5.06
N ARG A 95 -2.00 -15.54 4.43
CA ARG A 95 -3.25 -16.07 4.99
C ARG A 95 -4.03 -16.88 3.97
N GLU A 96 -4.93 -17.72 4.46
CA GLU A 96 -5.89 -18.44 3.62
C GLU A 96 -7.09 -17.53 3.30
N ARG A 97 -7.46 -17.49 2.02
CA ARG A 97 -8.59 -16.75 1.49
C ARG A 97 -9.56 -17.71 0.82
N GLY A 98 -10.85 -17.53 1.07
CA GLY A 98 -11.90 -18.31 0.42
C GLY A 98 -11.96 -18.03 -1.08
N MET A 99 -12.20 -19.07 -1.87
CA MET A 99 -12.49 -18.92 -3.30
C MET A 99 -13.84 -18.25 -3.49
N MET A 100 -13.94 -17.33 -4.46
CA MET A 100 -15.16 -16.53 -4.67
C MET A 100 -16.32 -17.35 -5.26
N PHE A 101 -16.02 -18.31 -6.15
CA PHE A 101 -17.03 -19.04 -6.94
C PHE A 101 -17.01 -20.56 -6.73
N SER A 102 -16.27 -21.04 -5.74
CA SER A 102 -16.14 -22.47 -5.46
C SER A 102 -15.88 -22.74 -3.99
N LYS A 103 -16.09 -23.99 -3.57
CA LYS A 103 -15.68 -24.45 -2.24
C LYS A 103 -14.16 -24.68 -2.28
N GLY A 104 -13.42 -23.88 -1.52
CA GLY A 104 -11.97 -24.01 -1.42
C GLY A 104 -11.32 -22.79 -0.79
N VAL A 105 -10.05 -22.93 -0.46
CA VAL A 105 -9.18 -21.84 0.00
C VAL A 105 -7.93 -21.80 -0.85
N TYR A 106 -7.34 -20.62 -0.97
CA TYR A 106 -6.02 -20.41 -1.55
C TYR A 106 -5.20 -19.49 -0.65
N LYS A 107 -3.87 -19.50 -0.83
CA LYS A 107 -3.00 -18.61 -0.07
C LYS A 107 -2.88 -17.28 -0.79
N ASP A 108 -3.01 -16.20 -0.03
CA ASP A 108 -2.80 -14.82 -0.47
C ASP A 108 -2.02 -14.07 0.63
N LYS A 109 -1.51 -12.88 0.31
CA LYS A 109 -0.84 -12.01 1.28
C LYS A 109 -1.83 -10.92 1.72
N LEU A 110 -2.11 -10.85 3.03
CA LEU A 110 -2.85 -9.76 3.63
C LEU A 110 -1.88 -8.65 4.00
N VAL A 111 -2.04 -7.49 3.37
CA VAL A 111 -1.18 -6.33 3.55
C VAL A 111 -1.87 -5.31 4.44
N LYS A 112 -1.21 -4.89 5.52
CA LYS A 112 -1.74 -3.93 6.48
C LYS A 112 -0.82 -2.71 6.61
N LEU A 113 -1.38 -1.52 6.46
CA LEU A 113 -0.70 -0.26 6.75
C LEU A 113 -0.61 -0.04 8.28
N LEU A 114 0.58 0.24 8.79
CA LEU A 114 0.81 0.33 10.22
C LEU A 114 0.27 1.63 10.84
N ASN A 115 0.37 2.76 10.13
CA ASN A 115 -0.14 4.06 10.60
C ASN A 115 -1.13 4.73 9.63
N LEU A 116 -2.38 4.25 9.64
CA LEU A 116 -3.44 4.76 8.77
C LEU A 116 -3.78 6.24 9.01
N ARG A 117 -3.81 6.69 10.28
CA ARG A 117 -4.19 8.06 10.64
C ARG A 117 -3.18 9.06 10.09
N GLU A 118 -1.90 8.76 10.26
CA GLU A 118 -0.82 9.59 9.74
C GLU A 118 -0.84 9.60 8.21
N ALA A 119 -0.97 8.44 7.56
CA ALA A 119 -1.04 8.36 6.10
C ALA A 119 -2.19 9.20 5.50
N ARG A 120 -3.38 9.16 6.11
CA ARG A 120 -4.52 10.01 5.71
C ARG A 120 -4.17 11.49 5.76
N THR A 121 -3.50 11.91 6.83
CA THR A 121 -3.12 13.31 7.04
C THR A 121 -2.06 13.76 6.02
N LEU A 122 -1.09 12.90 5.71
CA LEU A 122 0.00 13.21 4.78
C LEU A 122 -0.44 13.22 3.31
N LEU A 123 -1.47 12.44 2.97
CA LEU A 123 -2.01 12.34 1.62
C LEU A 123 -3.09 13.38 1.31
N THR A 124 -3.46 14.27 2.25
CA THR A 124 -4.46 15.33 1.96
C THR A 124 -3.99 16.33 0.90
N SER A 125 -2.68 16.45 0.68
CA SER A 125 -2.10 17.28 -0.38
C SER A 125 -1.77 16.48 -1.65
N ASP A 126 -2.08 15.18 -1.68
CA ASP A 126 -1.75 14.30 -2.80
C ASP A 126 -2.86 14.34 -3.86
N ASN A 127 -2.50 14.71 -5.08
CA ASN A 127 -3.46 14.92 -6.16
C ASN A 127 -4.20 13.64 -6.56
N VAL A 128 -3.50 12.49 -6.65
CA VAL A 128 -4.14 11.22 -7.02
C VAL A 128 -5.16 10.82 -5.96
N TYR A 129 -4.76 10.92 -4.69
CA TYR A 129 -5.62 10.64 -3.54
C TYR A 129 -6.87 11.53 -3.50
N ILE A 130 -6.70 12.85 -3.52
CA ILE A 130 -7.80 13.82 -3.43
C ILE A 130 -8.73 13.74 -4.64
N ASN A 131 -8.18 13.56 -5.84
CA ASN A 131 -8.99 13.43 -7.05
C ASN A 131 -9.89 12.19 -6.99
N TYR A 132 -9.36 11.05 -6.55
CA TYR A 132 -10.17 9.85 -6.39
C TYR A 132 -11.32 10.05 -5.39
N LEU A 133 -11.02 10.59 -4.20
CA LEU A 133 -12.04 10.84 -3.16
C LEU A 133 -13.11 11.83 -3.65
N SER A 134 -12.69 12.89 -4.34
CA SER A 134 -13.59 13.90 -4.90
C SER A 134 -14.53 13.29 -5.95
N ARG A 135 -14.03 12.42 -6.84
CA ARG A 135 -14.86 11.70 -7.82
C ARG A 135 -15.88 10.80 -7.12
N LYS A 136 -15.46 10.02 -6.12
CA LYS A 136 -16.36 9.15 -5.35
C LYS A 136 -17.44 9.92 -4.60
N MET A 137 -17.09 11.05 -3.97
CA MET A 137 -18.06 11.91 -3.30
C MET A 137 -19.09 12.51 -4.27
N LYS A 138 -18.65 12.93 -5.46
CA LYS A 138 -19.57 13.42 -6.51
C LYS A 138 -20.53 12.32 -6.98
N MET A 139 -20.04 11.09 -7.18
CA MET A 139 -20.90 9.96 -7.56
C MET A 139 -21.93 9.67 -6.47
N LEU A 140 -21.51 9.65 -5.20
CA LEU A 140 -22.41 9.41 -4.08
C LEU A 140 -23.50 10.49 -3.99
N ARG A 141 -23.13 11.77 -4.11
CA ARG A 141 -24.09 12.88 -4.10
C ARG A 141 -25.13 12.77 -5.22
N ARG A 142 -24.71 12.39 -6.43
CA ARG A 142 -25.63 12.17 -7.56
C ARG A 142 -26.59 11.01 -7.31
N ALA A 143 -26.10 9.91 -6.75
CA ALA A 143 -26.93 8.76 -6.45
C ALA A 143 -27.97 9.06 -5.35
N LEU A 144 -27.61 9.87 -4.36
CA LEU A 144 -28.56 10.32 -3.33
C LEU A 144 -29.68 11.20 -3.93
N GLN A 145 -29.32 12.15 -4.82
CA GLN A 145 -30.30 13.02 -5.48
C GLN A 145 -31.31 12.25 -6.36
N GLN A 146 -30.88 11.15 -7.00
CA GLN A 146 -31.76 10.33 -7.84
C GLN A 146 -32.73 9.44 -7.05
N ASN A 147 -32.46 9.19 -5.76
CA ASN A 147 -33.34 8.39 -4.90
C ASN A 147 -34.40 9.25 -4.18
N ASP A 148 -34.28 10.58 -4.26
CA ASP A 148 -35.22 11.54 -3.68
C ASP A 148 -36.29 12.01 -4.69
N GLU A 149 -36.23 11.55 -5.95
CA GLU A 149 -37.23 11.73 -7.02
C GLU A 149 -38.08 10.46 -7.21
#